data_AF-A0A1I3VS30-F1
#
_entry.id   AF-A0A1I3VS30-F1
#
_cell.length_a   1.000
_cell.length_b   1.000
_cell.length_c   1.000
_cell.angle_alpha   90.00
_cell.angle_beta   90.00
_cell.angle_gamma   90.00
#
_symmetry.space_group_name_H-M   'P 1'
#
loop_
_entity.id
_entity.type
_entity.pdbx_description
1 polymer ?
#
loop_
_entity_poly.entity_id
_entity_poly.type
_entity_poly.pdbx_seq_one_letter_code
_entity_poly.pdbx_strand_id
1 'polypeptide(L)'
;MAHTGEATRKHLPGDIAVWFFIFAELAVFGILFIGFGVARSLDPDTFSAGRAALHPWTGLINTIGLITASYLVALSVHRLRERRTGTALLLWGAIAASAIYTFGKLWEYANLYANGYNLGTDTFFMFYFFLTFFHFMHVVLGQIILVVLAVKVKKGDYNGDDMNGMESGASYWHMVDLVWLVLFPMLYVLA
;
A
#
# COMPACT_ATOMS: atom_id res chain seq x y z
N MET A 1 49.57 2.33 -17.66
CA MET A 1 48.29 3.05 -17.55
C MET A 1 47.18 2.01 -17.61
N ALA A 2 46.66 1.59 -16.45
CA ALA A 2 45.56 0.62 -16.38
C ALA A 2 44.33 1.36 -15.87
N HIS A 3 43.35 1.57 -16.75
CA HIS A 3 42.03 2.04 -16.36
C HIS A 3 41.30 0.89 -15.65
N THR A 4 41.31 0.89 -14.32
CA THR A 4 40.39 0.08 -13.53
C THR A 4 38.99 0.67 -13.72
N GLY A 5 38.19 0.05 -14.58
CA GLY A 5 36.76 0.32 -14.66
C GLY A 5 36.12 -0.10 -13.34
N GLU A 6 35.81 0.86 -12.49
CA GLU A 6 34.90 0.64 -11.36
C GLU A 6 33.56 0.21 -11.93
N ALA A 7 33.26 -1.09 -11.81
CA ALA A 7 31.92 -1.60 -12.02
C ALA A 7 30.99 -0.83 -11.08
N THR A 8 30.11 0.01 -11.65
CA THR A 8 29.10 0.76 -10.91
C THR A 8 28.25 -0.26 -10.16
N ARG A 9 28.51 -0.46 -8.86
CA ARG A 9 27.72 -1.39 -8.06
C ARG A 9 26.29 -0.84 -8.05
N LYS A 10 25.41 -1.54 -8.76
CA LYS A 10 23.98 -1.26 -8.78
C LYS A 10 23.47 -1.53 -7.36
N HIS A 11 23.39 -0.48 -6.56
CA HIS A 11 22.85 -0.52 -5.21
C HIS A 11 21.34 -0.72 -5.33
N LEU A 12 20.81 -1.67 -4.56
CA LEU A 12 19.36 -1.79 -4.42
C LEU A 12 18.86 -0.50 -3.77
N PRO A 13 17.75 0.09 -4.26
CA PRO A 13 17.16 1.24 -3.60
C PRO A 13 16.73 0.86 -2.18
N GLY A 14 17.22 1.61 -1.18
CA GLY A 14 16.95 1.35 0.24
C GLY A 14 17.79 0.25 0.90
N ASP A 15 17.62 0.09 2.22
CA ASP A 15 18.38 -0.85 3.05
C ASP A 15 17.93 -2.31 2.79
N ILE A 16 18.87 -3.25 2.82
CA ILE A 16 18.62 -4.70 2.70
C ILE A 16 17.63 -5.18 3.78
N ALA A 17 17.69 -4.60 4.98
CA ALA A 17 16.75 -4.94 6.06
C ALA A 17 15.29 -4.69 5.65
N VAL A 18 15.01 -3.61 4.91
CA VAL A 18 13.67 -3.24 4.45
C VAL A 18 13.16 -4.27 3.42
N TRP A 19 14.04 -4.78 2.57
CA TRP A 19 13.68 -5.82 1.61
C TRP A 19 13.27 -7.13 2.28
N PHE A 20 14.03 -7.59 3.28
CA PHE A 20 13.63 -8.78 4.06
C PHE A 20 12.27 -8.59 4.73
N PHE A 21 12.04 -7.42 5.32
CA PHE A 21 10.75 -7.08 5.91
C PHE A 21 9.62 -7.08 4.87
N ILE A 22 9.82 -6.44 3.70
CA ILE A 22 8.86 -6.44 2.58
C ILE A 22 8.51 -7.87 2.15
N PHE A 23 9.51 -8.73 1.96
CA PHE A 23 9.26 -10.12 1.55
C PHE A 23 8.50 -10.92 2.62
N ALA A 24 8.79 -10.68 3.90
CA ALA A 24 8.06 -11.32 5.00
C ALA A 24 6.58 -10.91 4.98
N GLU A 25 6.29 -9.61 4.86
CA GLU A 25 4.91 -9.10 4.79
C GLU A 25 4.17 -9.62 3.54
N LEU A 26 4.84 -9.61 2.38
CA LEU A 26 4.28 -10.18 1.14
C LEU A 26 4.00 -11.68 1.26
N ALA A 27 4.82 -12.43 1.99
CA ALA A 27 4.57 -13.85 2.24
C ALA A 27 3.32 -14.06 3.13
N VAL A 28 3.14 -13.24 4.17
CA VAL A 28 1.95 -13.28 5.02
C VAL A 28 0.69 -12.98 4.20
N PHE A 29 0.68 -11.91 3.41
CA PHE A 29 -0.43 -11.61 2.50
C PHE A 29 -0.65 -12.72 1.47
N GLY A 30 0.42 -13.27 0.90
CA GLY A 30 0.35 -14.37 -0.07
C GLY A 30 -0.35 -15.60 0.49
N ILE A 31 -0.03 -15.99 1.73
CA ILE A 31 -0.71 -17.11 2.41
C ILE A 31 -2.20 -16.81 2.62
N LEU A 32 -2.53 -15.59 3.06
CA LEU A 32 -3.93 -15.18 3.25
C LEU A 32 -4.71 -15.13 1.92
N PHE A 33 -4.08 -14.70 0.83
CA PHE A 33 -4.67 -14.69 -0.51
C PHE A 33 -4.94 -16.10 -1.04
N ILE A 34 -4.02 -17.04 -0.82
CA ILE A 34 -4.22 -18.45 -1.15
C ILE A 34 -5.39 -19.01 -0.32
N GLY A 35 -5.42 -18.72 0.98
CA GLY A 35 -6.51 -19.11 1.88
C GLY A 35 -7.88 -18.61 1.40
N PHE A 36 -7.97 -17.34 1.01
CA PHE A 36 -9.16 -16.76 0.40
C PHE A 36 -9.56 -17.49 -0.89
N GLY A 37 -8.60 -17.73 -1.79
CA GLY A 37 -8.85 -18.40 -3.07
C GLY A 37 -9.35 -19.84 -2.90
N VAL A 38 -8.78 -20.59 -1.96
CA VAL A 38 -9.23 -21.94 -1.62
C VAL A 38 -10.62 -21.91 -1.00
N ALA A 39 -10.86 -21.06 0.00
CA ALA A 39 -12.18 -20.94 0.65
C ALA A 39 -13.27 -20.56 -0.36
N ARG A 40 -12.98 -19.60 -1.25
CA ARG A 40 -13.84 -19.25 -2.39
C ARG A 40 -14.15 -20.45 -3.28
N SER A 41 -13.16 -21.26 -3.60
CA SER A 41 -13.35 -22.41 -4.51
C SER A 41 -14.23 -23.50 -3.91
N LEU A 42 -14.27 -23.59 -2.57
CA LEU A 42 -15.09 -24.55 -1.83
C LEU A 42 -16.52 -24.06 -1.63
N ASP A 43 -16.73 -22.74 -1.53
CA ASP A 43 -18.05 -22.13 -1.33
C ASP A 43 -18.23 -20.86 -2.19
N PRO A 44 -18.42 -21.01 -3.52
CA PRO A 44 -18.53 -19.85 -4.41
C PRO A 44 -19.77 -18.98 -4.15
N ASP A 45 -20.87 -19.60 -3.68
CA ASP A 45 -22.15 -18.93 -3.51
C ASP A 45 -22.08 -17.89 -2.38
N THR A 46 -21.53 -18.24 -1.21
CA THR A 46 -21.35 -17.29 -0.09
C THR A 46 -20.44 -16.13 -0.47
N PHE A 47 -19.37 -16.39 -1.22
CA PHE A 47 -18.47 -15.32 -1.65
C PHE A 47 -19.14 -14.38 -2.66
N SER A 48 -19.93 -14.93 -3.59
CA SER A 48 -20.65 -14.10 -4.57
C SER A 48 -21.71 -13.21 -3.90
N ALA A 49 -22.40 -13.74 -2.87
CA ALA A 49 -23.37 -12.99 -2.08
C ALA A 49 -22.70 -11.91 -1.23
N GLY A 50 -21.60 -12.24 -0.55
CA GLY A 50 -20.81 -11.29 0.24
C GLY A 50 -20.25 -10.15 -0.61
N ARG A 51 -19.74 -10.46 -1.81
CA ARG A 51 -19.31 -9.42 -2.76
C ARG A 51 -20.45 -8.50 -3.18
N ALA A 52 -21.63 -9.04 -3.45
CA ALA A 52 -22.79 -8.24 -3.86
C ALA A 52 -23.24 -7.24 -2.77
N ALA A 53 -22.91 -7.50 -1.50
CA ALA A 53 -23.14 -6.57 -0.40
C ALA A 53 -22.11 -5.42 -0.32
N LEU A 54 -20.98 -5.50 -1.03
CA LEU A 54 -19.99 -4.44 -1.10
C LEU A 54 -20.40 -3.37 -2.13
N HIS A 55 -20.05 -2.11 -1.85
CA HIS A 55 -20.22 -1.04 -2.83
C HIS A 55 -19.06 -1.02 -3.83
N PRO A 56 -19.26 -1.30 -5.14
CA PRO A 56 -18.14 -1.39 -6.08
C PRO A 56 -17.34 -0.07 -6.24
N TRP A 57 -18.03 1.07 -6.07
CA TRP A 57 -17.44 2.40 -6.18
C TRP A 57 -16.45 2.72 -5.07
N THR A 58 -16.62 2.18 -3.86
CA THR A 58 -15.66 2.42 -2.75
C THR A 58 -14.31 1.81 -3.09
N GLY A 59 -14.30 0.57 -3.58
CA GLY A 59 -13.09 -0.12 -4.03
C GLY A 59 -12.37 0.66 -5.13
N LEU A 60 -13.09 1.15 -6.14
CA LEU A 60 -12.49 1.89 -7.25
C LEU A 60 -11.90 3.25 -6.80
N ILE A 61 -12.64 4.03 -6.01
CA ILE A 61 -12.19 5.34 -5.50
C ILE A 61 -10.93 5.16 -4.64
N ASN A 62 -10.92 4.15 -3.77
CA ASN A 62 -9.77 3.80 -2.94
C ASN A 62 -8.54 3.44 -3.79
N THR A 63 -8.73 2.62 -4.83
CA THR A 63 -7.66 2.24 -5.77
C THR A 63 -7.09 3.44 -6.51
N ILE A 64 -7.93 4.35 -7.01
CA ILE A 64 -7.47 5.59 -7.66
C ILE A 64 -6.67 6.44 -6.67
N GLY A 65 -7.13 6.57 -5.42
CA GLY A 65 -6.44 7.31 -4.37
C GLY A 65 -5.04 6.77 -4.08
N LEU A 66 -4.91 5.45 -3.92
CA LEU A 66 -3.62 4.81 -3.62
C LEU A 66 -2.65 4.82 -4.81
N ILE A 67 -3.12 4.54 -6.03
CA ILE A 67 -2.28 4.66 -7.24
C ILE A 67 -1.79 6.09 -7.42
N THR A 68 -2.66 7.08 -7.19
CA THR A 68 -2.28 8.50 -7.26
C THR A 68 -1.23 8.82 -6.20
N ALA A 69 -1.39 8.33 -4.97
CA ALA A 69 -0.40 8.49 -3.91
C ALA A 69 0.94 7.85 -4.28
N SER A 70 0.95 6.62 -4.80
CA SER A 70 2.15 5.95 -5.28
C SER A 70 2.85 6.72 -6.41
N TYR A 71 2.10 7.24 -7.39
CA TYR A 71 2.68 8.07 -8.43
C TYR A 71 3.38 9.32 -7.87
N LEU A 72 2.75 10.00 -6.91
CA LEU A 72 3.32 11.17 -6.24
C LEU A 72 4.58 10.82 -5.42
N VAL A 73 4.59 9.67 -4.73
CA VAL A 73 5.78 9.16 -4.03
C VAL A 73 6.91 8.89 -5.02
N ALA A 74 6.66 8.18 -6.12
CA ALA A 74 7.67 7.89 -7.13
C ALA A 74 8.25 9.18 -7.74
N LEU A 75 7.39 10.16 -8.05
CA LEU A 75 7.83 11.46 -8.54
C LEU A 75 8.65 12.23 -7.50
N SER A 76 8.32 12.09 -6.21
CA SER A 76 9.08 12.72 -5.13
C SER A 76 10.49 12.16 -5.01
N VAL A 77 10.66 10.83 -5.10
CA VAL A 77 11.99 10.19 -5.13
C VAL A 77 12.80 10.68 -6.31
N HIS A 78 12.20 10.73 -7.51
CA HIS A 78 12.88 11.21 -8.71
C HIS A 78 13.31 12.68 -8.59
N ARG A 79 12.43 13.57 -8.11
CA ARG A 79 12.77 14.99 -7.90
C ARG A 79 13.86 15.17 -6.86
N LEU A 80 13.84 14.41 -5.78
CA LEU A 80 14.88 14.46 -4.75
C LEU A 80 16.24 14.07 -5.32
N ARG A 81 16.28 13.02 -6.14
CA ARG A 81 17.51 12.55 -6.81
C ARG A 81 18.09 13.61 -7.77
N GLU A 82 17.22 14.33 -8.47
CA GLU A 82 17.61 15.44 -9.36
C GLU A 82 17.86 16.76 -8.60
N ARG A 83 17.82 16.76 -7.26
CA ARG A 83 17.97 17.94 -6.40
C ARG A 83 16.98 19.06 -6.74
N ARG A 84 15.78 18.70 -7.20
CA ARG A 84 14.68 19.62 -7.51
C ARG A 84 13.88 19.98 -6.27
N THR A 85 13.37 21.21 -6.23
CA THR A 85 12.49 21.68 -5.15
C THR A 85 11.09 21.07 -5.26
N GLY A 86 10.31 21.14 -4.17
CA GLY A 86 8.93 20.68 -4.15
C GLY A 86 8.72 19.19 -3.84
N THR A 87 9.77 18.44 -3.49
CA THR A 87 9.67 17.04 -3.05
C THR A 87 8.72 16.88 -1.85
N ALA A 88 8.82 17.75 -0.84
CA ALA A 88 7.94 17.69 0.33
C ALA A 88 6.46 17.92 -0.03
N LEU A 89 6.17 18.79 -1.02
CA LEU A 89 4.80 19.03 -1.49
C LEU A 89 4.20 17.78 -2.16
N LEU A 90 5.01 17.05 -2.92
CA LEU A 90 4.57 15.79 -3.52
C LEU A 90 4.25 14.74 -2.46
N LEU A 91 5.06 14.63 -1.41
CA LEU A 91 4.81 13.72 -0.29
C LEU A 91 3.53 14.10 0.48
N TRP A 92 3.29 15.40 0.73
CA TRP A 92 2.01 15.86 1.30
C TRP A 92 0.82 15.57 0.39
N GLY A 93 0.99 15.73 -0.93
CA GLY A 93 -0.01 15.33 -1.92
C GLY A 93 -0.30 13.83 -1.88
N ALA A 94 0.72 12.98 -1.74
CA ALA A 94 0.57 11.54 -1.61
C ALA A 94 -0.21 11.16 -0.34
N ILE A 95 0.11 11.79 0.79
CA ILE A 95 -0.62 11.60 2.06
C ILE A 95 -2.10 11.98 1.87
N ALA A 96 -2.38 13.16 1.28
CA ALA A 96 -3.75 13.60 1.03
C ALA A 96 -4.51 12.65 0.09
N ALA A 97 -3.89 12.20 -1.00
CA ALA A 97 -4.50 11.25 -1.94
C ALA A 97 -4.80 9.90 -1.27
N SER A 98 -3.88 9.40 -0.44
CA SER A 98 -4.07 8.15 0.28
C SER A 98 -5.08 8.24 1.42
N ALA A 99 -5.37 9.43 1.95
CA ALA A 99 -6.40 9.61 2.97
C ALA A 99 -7.80 9.22 2.45
N ILE A 100 -8.02 9.30 1.13
CA ILE A 100 -9.23 8.79 0.47
C ILE A 100 -9.46 7.32 0.85
N TYR A 101 -8.40 6.49 0.78
CA TYR A 101 -8.47 5.09 1.18
C TYR A 101 -8.84 4.95 2.67
N THR A 102 -8.16 5.66 3.55
CA THR A 102 -8.35 5.54 5.00
C THR A 102 -9.79 5.91 5.39
N PHE A 103 -10.30 7.05 4.93
CA PHE A 103 -11.67 7.47 5.23
C PHE A 103 -12.71 6.61 4.53
N GLY A 104 -12.47 6.24 3.27
CA GLY A 104 -13.34 5.35 2.51
C GLY A 104 -13.52 4.01 3.20
N LYS A 105 -12.43 3.43 3.75
CA LYS A 105 -12.49 2.18 4.51
C LYS A 105 -13.18 2.28 5.85
N LEU A 106 -12.93 3.34 6.61
CA LEU A 106 -13.65 3.56 7.87
C LEU A 106 -15.17 3.70 7.63
N TRP A 107 -15.55 4.43 6.59
CA TRP A 107 -16.96 4.55 6.20
C TRP A 107 -17.55 3.21 5.77
N GLU A 108 -16.84 2.44 4.95
CA GLU A 108 -17.30 1.13 4.49
C GLU A 108 -17.46 0.14 5.64
N TYR A 109 -16.51 0.09 6.59
CA TYR A 109 -16.66 -0.72 7.80
C TYR A 109 -17.87 -0.29 8.62
N ALA A 110 -18.05 1.01 8.87
CA ALA A 110 -19.21 1.50 9.60
C ALA A 110 -20.54 1.11 8.92
N ASN A 111 -20.60 1.22 7.59
CA ASN A 111 -21.78 0.84 6.82
C ASN A 111 -22.04 -0.67 6.88
N LEU A 112 -21.02 -1.52 6.72
CA LEU A 112 -21.17 -2.97 6.80
C LEU A 112 -21.66 -3.42 8.18
N TYR A 113 -21.06 -2.88 9.25
CA TYR A 113 -21.49 -3.16 10.62
C TYR A 113 -22.92 -2.69 10.89
N ALA A 114 -23.30 -1.51 10.39
CA ALA A 114 -24.68 -1.02 10.52
C ALA A 114 -25.71 -1.92 9.80
N ASN A 115 -25.30 -2.58 8.72
CA ASN A 115 -26.11 -3.56 8.00
C ASN A 115 -26.02 -4.99 8.60
N GLY A 116 -25.38 -5.16 9.76
CA GLY A 116 -25.28 -6.44 10.47
C GLY A 116 -24.11 -7.33 10.03
N TYR A 117 -23.32 -6.90 9.05
CA TYR A 117 -22.13 -7.65 8.62
C TYR A 117 -20.95 -7.40 9.55
N ASN A 118 -20.35 -8.47 10.03
CA ASN A 118 -19.20 -8.43 10.93
C ASN A 118 -18.28 -9.65 10.67
N LEU A 119 -17.17 -9.73 11.40
CA LEU A 119 -16.19 -10.82 11.23
C LEU A 119 -16.80 -12.23 11.40
N GLY A 120 -17.89 -12.37 12.16
CA GLY A 120 -18.56 -13.65 12.42
C GLY A 120 -19.75 -13.95 11.51
N THR A 121 -20.06 -13.10 10.52
CA THR A 121 -21.24 -13.31 9.66
C THR A 121 -21.10 -14.56 8.79
N ASP A 122 -20.02 -14.67 8.04
CA ASP A 122 -19.71 -15.83 7.20
C ASP A 122 -18.21 -15.84 6.84
N THR A 123 -17.78 -16.86 6.10
CA THR A 123 -16.39 -17.03 5.66
C THR A 123 -15.92 -15.86 4.80
N PHE A 124 -16.78 -15.29 3.95
CA PHE A 124 -16.42 -14.15 3.11
C PHE A 124 -16.14 -12.91 3.97
N PHE A 125 -17.04 -12.53 4.87
CA PHE A 125 -16.86 -11.36 5.73
C PHE A 125 -15.70 -11.53 6.71
N MET A 126 -15.48 -12.75 7.21
CA MET A 126 -14.30 -13.06 8.01
C MET A 126 -13.01 -12.72 7.25
N PHE A 127 -12.83 -13.25 6.03
CA PHE A 127 -11.66 -12.93 5.21
C PHE A 127 -11.62 -11.46 4.80
N TYR A 128 -12.74 -10.88 4.38
CA TYR A 128 -12.84 -9.49 3.95
C TYR A 128 -12.34 -8.56 5.04
N PHE A 129 -12.89 -8.65 6.25
CA PHE A 129 -12.49 -7.78 7.35
C PHE A 129 -11.05 -8.04 7.78
N PHE A 130 -10.59 -9.30 7.89
CA PHE A 130 -9.20 -9.59 8.26
C PHE A 130 -8.19 -9.04 7.23
N LEU A 131 -8.38 -9.36 5.95
CA LEU A 131 -7.48 -8.93 4.87
C LEU A 131 -7.44 -7.41 4.74
N THR A 132 -8.61 -6.77 4.72
CA THR A 132 -8.70 -5.32 4.53
C THR A 132 -8.28 -4.55 5.77
N PHE A 133 -8.52 -5.06 6.98
CA PHE A 133 -8.06 -4.45 8.22
C PHE A 133 -6.54 -4.55 8.36
N PHE A 134 -5.96 -5.72 8.10
CA PHE A 134 -4.51 -5.91 8.12
C PHE A 134 -3.81 -4.98 7.12
N HIS A 135 -4.35 -4.88 5.91
CA HIS A 135 -3.86 -3.93 4.91
C HIS A 135 -4.09 -2.46 5.32
N PHE A 136 -5.24 -2.13 5.91
CA PHE A 136 -5.52 -0.78 6.43
C PHE A 136 -4.48 -0.32 7.44
N MET A 137 -4.08 -1.18 8.39
CA MET A 137 -3.02 -0.86 9.34
C MET A 137 -1.69 -0.54 8.63
N HIS A 138 -1.35 -1.30 7.58
CA HIS A 138 -0.16 -1.06 6.77
C HIS A 138 -0.19 0.27 6.03
N VAL A 139 -1.35 0.66 5.47
CA VAL A 139 -1.54 1.97 4.83
C VAL A 139 -1.34 3.09 5.84
N VAL A 140 -1.93 2.99 7.04
CA VAL A 140 -1.76 3.99 8.11
C VAL A 140 -0.29 4.10 8.53
N LEU A 141 0.40 2.97 8.72
CA LEU A 141 1.84 2.97 9.00
C LEU A 141 2.64 3.63 7.86
N GLY A 142 2.28 3.35 6.61
CA GLY A 142 2.87 3.98 5.43
C GLY A 142 2.67 5.49 5.43
N GLN A 143 1.48 5.97 5.80
CA GLN A 143 1.18 7.40 5.87
C GLN A 143 2.05 8.08 6.93
N ILE A 144 2.26 7.43 8.07
CA ILE A 144 3.16 7.93 9.12
C ILE A 144 4.60 8.01 8.59
N ILE A 145 5.08 6.99 7.87
CA ILE A 145 6.40 7.00 7.24
C ILE A 145 6.51 8.16 6.23
N LEU A 146 5.51 8.36 5.38
CA LEU A 146 5.49 9.47 4.42
C LEU A 146 5.52 10.84 5.12
N VAL A 147 4.82 11.01 6.24
CA VAL A 147 4.88 12.24 7.05
C VAL A 147 6.30 12.49 7.55
N VAL A 148 6.96 11.46 8.10
CA VAL A 148 8.35 11.57 8.56
C VAL A 148 9.28 11.95 7.41
N LEU A 149 9.13 11.33 6.24
CA LEU A 149 9.91 11.67 5.05
C LEU A 149 9.67 13.11 4.60
N ALA A 150 8.41 13.56 4.56
CA ALA A 150 8.06 14.92 4.17
C ALA A 150 8.69 15.97 5.09
N VAL A 151 8.70 15.71 6.41
CA VAL A 151 9.34 16.58 7.41
C VAL A 151 10.86 16.60 7.24
N LYS A 152 11.50 15.44 7.09
CA LYS A 152 12.96 15.33 6.89
C LYS A 152 13.43 16.02 5.60
N VAL A 153 12.71 15.81 4.49
CA VAL A 153 12.97 16.51 3.22
C VAL A 153 12.85 18.02 3.41
N LYS A 154 11.82 18.51 4.14
CA LYS A 154 11.64 19.94 4.40
C LYS A 154 12.76 20.54 5.27
N LYS A 155 13.32 19.76 6.19
CA LYS A 155 14.46 20.17 7.03
C LYS A 155 15.81 20.16 6.30
N GLY A 156 15.88 19.56 5.11
CA GLY A 156 17.11 19.42 4.35
C GLY A 156 17.95 18.19 4.73
N ASP A 157 17.38 17.27 5.51
CA ASP A 157 18.08 16.05 5.98
C ASP A 157 18.37 15.08 4.81
N TYR A 158 17.70 15.25 3.68
CA TYR A 158 17.96 14.51 2.46
C TYR A 158 18.35 15.47 1.33
N ASN A 159 19.54 15.30 0.79
CA ASN A 159 20.15 16.20 -0.20
C ASN A 159 20.53 15.51 -1.52
N GLY A 160 20.04 14.28 -1.74
CA GLY A 160 20.29 13.48 -2.94
C GLY A 160 21.51 12.55 -2.84
N ASP A 161 22.40 12.76 -1.86
CA ASP A 161 23.56 11.89 -1.63
C ASP A 161 23.25 10.76 -0.63
N ASP A 162 22.46 11.04 0.40
CA ASP A 162 21.87 10.02 1.28
C ASP A 162 20.38 9.88 0.95
N MET A 163 20.04 8.86 0.14
CA MET A 163 18.67 8.56 -0.26
C MET A 163 18.12 7.30 0.40
N ASN A 164 18.90 6.61 1.25
CA ASN A 164 18.53 5.30 1.76
C ASN A 164 17.20 5.32 2.52
N GLY A 165 16.99 6.33 3.38
CA GLY A 165 15.75 6.49 4.13
C GLY A 165 14.55 6.81 3.23
N MET A 166 14.74 7.67 2.22
CA MET A 166 13.70 8.01 1.26
C MET A 166 13.29 6.80 0.42
N GLU A 167 14.27 6.08 -0.13
CA GLU A 167 14.04 4.90 -0.97
C GLU A 167 13.44 3.75 -0.18
N SER A 168 13.86 3.55 1.08
CA SER A 168 13.28 2.54 1.96
C SER A 168 11.80 2.81 2.25
N GLY A 169 11.46 4.05 2.61
CA GLY A 169 10.06 4.42 2.87
C GLY A 169 9.19 4.41 1.61
N ALA A 170 9.75 4.81 0.46
CA ALA A 170 9.05 4.69 -0.82
C ALA A 170 8.82 3.22 -1.21
N SER A 171 9.82 2.35 -1.07
CA SER A 171 9.68 0.91 -1.31
C SER A 171 8.60 0.28 -0.43
N TYR A 172 8.54 0.64 0.85
CA TYR A 172 7.47 0.20 1.74
C TYR A 172 6.09 0.68 1.25
N TRP A 173 5.95 1.96 0.89
CA TRP A 173 4.69 2.50 0.37
C TRP A 173 4.21 1.77 -0.89
N HIS A 174 5.12 1.54 -1.84
CA HIS A 174 4.81 0.83 -3.07
C HIS A 174 4.45 -0.64 -2.84
N MET A 175 5.08 -1.30 -1.87
CA MET A 175 4.69 -2.66 -1.46
C MET A 175 3.25 -2.67 -0.96
N VAL A 176 2.90 -1.73 -0.07
CA VAL A 176 1.54 -1.63 0.47
C VAL A 176 0.53 -1.40 -0.66
N ASP A 177 0.80 -0.47 -1.57
CA ASP A 177 -0.07 -0.22 -2.73
C ASP A 177 -0.20 -1.45 -3.65
N LEU A 178 0.88 -2.20 -3.88
CA LEU A 178 0.85 -3.45 -4.65
C LEU A 178 -0.09 -4.48 -4.02
N VAL A 179 -0.05 -4.64 -2.69
CA VAL A 179 -0.97 -5.53 -1.96
C VAL A 179 -2.42 -5.11 -2.19
N TRP A 180 -2.72 -3.80 -2.21
CA TRP A 180 -4.06 -3.31 -2.53
C TRP A 180 -4.49 -3.62 -3.97
N LEU A 181 -3.58 -3.46 -4.94
CA LEU A 181 -3.85 -3.75 -6.34
C LEU A 181 -4.24 -5.22 -6.57
N VAL A 182 -3.81 -6.13 -5.70
CA VAL A 182 -4.24 -7.54 -5.70
C VAL A 182 -5.54 -7.73 -4.92
N LEU A 183 -5.67 -7.09 -3.75
CA LEU A 183 -6.87 -7.17 -2.91
C LEU A 183 -8.13 -6.64 -3.59
N PHE A 184 -8.04 -5.50 -4.27
CA PHE A 184 -9.18 -4.85 -4.92
C PHE A 184 -9.90 -5.79 -5.89
N PRO A 185 -9.25 -6.35 -6.94
CA PRO A 185 -9.93 -7.25 -7.85
C PRO A 185 -10.38 -8.54 -7.14
N MET A 186 -9.57 -9.07 -6.21
CA MET A 186 -9.92 -10.28 -5.47
C MET A 186 -11.24 -10.13 -4.71
N LEU A 187 -11.47 -9.01 -4.01
CA LEU A 187 -12.63 -8.80 -3.16
C LEU A 187 -13.83 -8.15 -3.87
N TYR A 188 -13.60 -7.22 -4.80
CA TYR A 188 -14.67 -6.42 -5.42
C TYR A 188 -15.08 -6.90 -6.81
N VAL A 189 -14.22 -7.64 -7.51
CA VAL A 189 -14.42 -8.00 -8.93
C VAL A 189 -14.50 -9.50 -9.14
N LEU A 190 -13.70 -10.28 -8.41
CA LEU A 190 -13.54 -11.70 -8.61
C LEU A 190 -14.16 -12.53 -7.51
N ALA A 191 -14.53 -11.94 -6.37
CA ALA A 191 -15.31 -12.60 -5.32
C ALA A 191 -16.73 -12.93 -5.80
#